data_AF-M0CN90-F1
#
_entry.id   AF-M0CN90-F1
#
_cell.length_a   1.000
_cell.length_b   1.000
_cell.length_c   1.000
_cell.angle_alpha   90.00
_cell.angle_beta   90.00
_cell.angle_gamma   90.00
#
_symmetry.space_group_name_H-M   'P 1'
#
loop_
_entity.id
_entity.type
_entity.pdbx_description
1 polymer ?
#
loop_
_entity_poly.entity_id
_entity_poly.type
_entity_poly.pdbx_seq_one_letter_code
_entity_poly.pdbx_strand_id
1 'polypeptide(L)'
;MTVVVMGIDALDPELVDPEGHPNLTLDAHRAVGTIESAAGEPSTHELWPTIITGLDPADHGLTLEDDGVAWGNPLLEFGSGVADYLLPDGLQTRIGAWLLTNTDTDAFRTPATYYEEEGIETLFDGREATAIGVPNYVVDPDSEDREHNLRRSLGDLFERDSEATGGHTSADPYEFYERCMEMAMVRVARARRGLRGGRYELVFAYTSGLDLIGHVTYDLPDLQRAAYDEIDEFVGELRGDLDEGDELLPVSYTHL
;
A
#
# COMPACT_ATOMS: atom_id res chain seq x y z
N MET A 1 7.72 -4.47 25.44
CA MET A 1 8.33 -4.76 24.15
C MET A 1 7.20 -4.76 23.14
N THR A 2 7.26 -3.78 22.27
CA THR A 2 6.41 -3.61 21.11
C THR A 2 7.29 -3.71 19.89
N VAL A 3 6.91 -4.52 18.92
CA VAL A 3 7.51 -4.48 17.58
C VAL A 3 6.65 -3.56 16.72
N VAL A 4 7.26 -2.55 16.13
CA VAL A 4 6.61 -1.62 15.22
C VAL A 4 7.08 -1.92 13.80
N VAL A 5 6.18 -2.37 12.95
CA VAL A 5 6.43 -2.51 11.51
C VAL A 5 5.87 -1.30 10.81
N MET A 6 6.74 -0.58 10.10
CA MET A 6 6.36 0.57 9.27
C MET A 6 6.52 0.19 7.80
N GLY A 7 5.42 -0.19 7.17
CA GLY A 7 5.33 -0.41 5.74
C GLY A 7 5.37 0.91 4.98
N ILE A 8 6.38 1.09 4.15
CA ILE A 8 6.54 2.27 3.30
C ILE A 8 6.50 1.75 1.86
N ASP A 9 5.45 2.05 1.12
CA ASP A 9 5.37 1.62 -0.28
C ASP A 9 6.37 2.38 -1.16
N ALA A 10 6.99 1.67 -2.12
CA ALA A 10 7.95 2.22 -3.08
C ALA A 10 9.11 3.03 -2.48
N LEU A 11 9.71 2.56 -1.38
CA LEU A 11 10.95 3.14 -0.87
C LEU A 11 12.12 2.67 -1.74
N ASP A 12 12.50 3.50 -2.70
CA ASP A 12 13.54 3.20 -3.68
C ASP A 12 14.95 3.40 -3.06
N PRO A 13 15.78 2.34 -2.98
CA PRO A 13 17.14 2.46 -2.45
C PRO A 13 18.03 3.40 -3.28
N GLU A 14 17.72 3.70 -4.54
CA GLU A 14 18.46 4.67 -5.35
C GLU A 14 18.16 6.13 -4.97
N LEU A 15 16.99 6.40 -4.39
CA LEU A 15 16.57 7.72 -3.91
C LEU A 15 16.91 7.96 -2.44
N VAL A 16 17.18 6.89 -1.68
CA VAL A 16 17.58 6.99 -0.27
C VAL A 16 19.06 7.37 -0.14
N ASP A 17 19.33 8.59 0.32
CA ASP A 17 20.64 9.01 0.83
C ASP A 17 20.82 8.60 2.31
N PRO A 18 21.80 7.75 2.69
CA PRO A 18 22.03 7.39 4.09
C PRO A 18 22.45 8.54 5.02
N GLU A 19 23.08 9.59 4.49
CA GLU A 19 23.44 10.76 5.29
C GLU A 19 22.24 11.70 5.49
N GLY A 20 21.38 11.82 4.46
CA GLY A 20 20.16 12.62 4.47
C GLY A 20 18.97 11.95 5.14
N HIS A 21 18.86 10.62 5.04
CA HIS A 21 17.74 9.81 5.49
C HIS A 21 18.17 8.69 6.48
N PRO A 22 18.69 9.04 7.66
CA PRO A 22 19.20 8.07 8.64
C PRO A 22 18.09 7.21 9.29
N ASN A 23 16.81 7.62 9.20
CA ASN A 23 15.68 6.87 9.73
C ASN A 23 15.11 5.88 8.71
N LEU A 24 15.35 6.12 7.41
CA LEU A 24 15.05 5.17 6.32
C LEU A 24 16.18 4.14 6.13
N THR A 25 17.39 4.45 6.62
CA THR A 25 18.58 3.59 6.56
C THR A 25 19.02 3.09 7.94
N LEU A 26 18.14 2.32 8.61
CA LEU A 26 18.43 1.77 9.94
C LEU A 26 19.69 0.90 9.98
N ASP A 27 20.13 0.56 11.20
CA ASP A 27 21.41 -0.11 11.52
C ASP A 27 21.69 -1.39 10.71
N ALA A 28 20.64 -2.07 10.23
CA ALA A 28 20.72 -3.17 9.28
C ALA A 28 19.58 -3.08 8.26
N HIS A 29 19.92 -3.33 6.99
CA HIS A 29 18.95 -3.50 5.91
C HIS A 29 19.35 -4.71 5.06
N ARG A 30 18.34 -5.36 4.46
CA ARG A 30 18.55 -6.48 3.55
C ARG A 30 17.45 -6.48 2.50
N ALA A 31 17.81 -6.73 1.24
CA ALA A 31 16.82 -7.04 0.22
C ALA A 31 16.11 -8.36 0.56
N VAL A 32 14.78 -8.33 0.58
CA VAL A 32 13.97 -9.55 0.58
C VAL A 32 14.16 -10.24 -0.77
N GLY A 33 13.97 -11.56 -0.83
CA GLY A 33 13.98 -12.28 -2.11
C GLY A 33 12.93 -11.70 -3.07
N THR A 34 13.16 -11.84 -4.38
CA THR A 34 12.15 -11.48 -5.39
C THR A 34 10.95 -12.41 -5.23
N ILE A 35 9.78 -11.82 -5.02
CA ILE A 35 8.51 -12.53 -5.07
C ILE A 35 8.07 -12.52 -6.54
N GLU A 36 7.87 -13.70 -7.12
CA GLU A 36 7.30 -13.81 -8.46
C GLU A 36 5.81 -13.47 -8.36
N SER A 37 5.48 -12.27 -8.83
CA SER A 37 4.07 -11.89 -9.02
C SER A 37 3.46 -12.74 -10.12
N ALA A 38 2.19 -13.10 -9.95
CA ALA A 38 1.41 -13.77 -10.99
C ALA A 38 1.26 -12.86 -12.24
N ALA A 39 1.23 -11.54 -12.04
CA ALA A 39 1.21 -10.54 -13.13
C ALA A 39 2.58 -10.31 -13.81
N GLY A 40 3.66 -10.91 -13.30
CA GLY A 40 5.03 -10.71 -13.80
C GLY A 40 5.72 -9.43 -13.32
N GLU A 41 5.02 -8.55 -12.59
CA GLU A 41 5.57 -7.36 -11.93
C GLU A 41 5.07 -7.29 -10.47
N PRO A 42 5.94 -6.97 -9.48
CA PRO A 42 5.53 -6.93 -8.08
C PRO A 42 4.33 -5.99 -7.86
N SER A 43 3.29 -6.42 -7.15
CA SER A 43 2.10 -5.58 -6.89
C SER A 43 1.81 -5.48 -5.40
N THR A 44 1.40 -4.29 -4.95
CA THR A 44 0.84 -4.06 -3.61
C THR A 44 -0.22 -5.10 -3.24
N HIS A 45 -1.01 -5.55 -4.22
CA HIS A 45 -2.09 -6.53 -4.04
C HIS A 45 -1.57 -7.87 -3.50
N GLU A 46 -0.41 -8.31 -3.97
CA GLU A 46 0.16 -9.63 -3.71
C GLU A 46 1.22 -9.56 -2.59
N LEU A 47 2.03 -8.51 -2.58
CA LEU A 47 3.20 -8.42 -1.71
C LEU A 47 2.86 -8.20 -0.25
N TRP A 48 1.85 -7.38 0.07
CA TRP A 48 1.49 -7.14 1.47
C TRP A 48 0.87 -8.38 2.12
N PRO A 49 -0.04 -9.13 1.47
CA PRO A 49 -0.43 -10.45 1.92
C PRO A 49 0.76 -11.40 2.11
N THR A 50 1.72 -11.42 1.18
CA THR A 50 2.95 -12.20 1.32
C THR A 50 3.75 -11.77 2.57
N ILE A 51 3.89 -10.47 2.83
CA ILE A 51 4.59 -9.94 4.01
C ILE A 51 3.91 -10.37 5.31
N ILE A 52 2.57 -10.34 5.37
CA ILE A 52 1.85 -10.64 6.61
C ILE A 52 1.63 -12.13 6.86
N THR A 53 1.67 -12.97 5.82
CA THR A 53 1.47 -14.43 5.91
C THR A 53 2.77 -15.24 5.82
N GLY A 54 3.78 -14.69 5.14
CA GLY A 54 4.99 -15.42 4.76
C GLY A 54 4.78 -16.44 3.63
N LEU A 55 3.62 -16.41 2.95
CA LEU A 55 3.26 -17.29 1.85
C LEU A 55 3.47 -16.61 0.50
N ASP A 56 3.75 -17.38 -0.55
CA ASP A 56 3.79 -16.86 -1.91
C ASP A 56 2.37 -16.51 -2.43
N PRO A 57 2.24 -15.66 -3.48
CA PRO A 57 0.94 -15.26 -4.01
C PRO A 57 -0.03 -16.40 -4.35
N ALA A 58 0.49 -17.48 -4.92
CA ALA A 58 -0.29 -18.67 -5.25
C ALA A 58 -0.83 -19.42 -4.01
N ASP A 59 -0.16 -19.28 -2.87
CA ASP A 59 -0.50 -19.99 -1.62
C ASP A 59 -1.47 -19.18 -0.76
N HIS A 60 -1.38 -17.85 -0.75
CA HIS A 60 -2.36 -17.00 -0.07
C HIS A 60 -3.53 -16.57 -0.95
N GLY A 61 -3.55 -16.93 -2.25
CA GLY A 61 -4.71 -16.82 -3.14
C GLY A 61 -5.17 -15.40 -3.51
N LEU A 62 -4.41 -14.37 -3.13
CA LEU A 62 -4.72 -12.97 -3.45
C LEU A 62 -3.82 -12.52 -4.61
N THR A 63 -4.14 -12.98 -5.82
CA THR A 63 -3.38 -12.74 -7.05
C THR A 63 -4.09 -11.81 -8.02
N LEU A 64 -3.33 -11.09 -8.84
CA LEU A 64 -3.87 -10.21 -9.88
C LEU A 64 -4.45 -10.95 -11.10
N GLU A 65 -4.19 -12.25 -11.26
CA GLU A 65 -4.68 -13.07 -12.40
C GLU A 65 -6.21 -13.23 -12.41
N ASP A 66 -6.87 -13.13 -11.25
CA ASP A 66 -8.32 -13.09 -11.12
C ASP A 66 -8.78 -11.62 -11.13
N ASP A 67 -8.63 -10.94 -12.27
CA ASP A 67 -9.16 -9.61 -12.61
C ASP A 67 -9.64 -8.80 -11.40
N GLY A 68 -8.92 -7.73 -11.02
CA GLY A 68 -9.19 -6.84 -9.86
C GLY A 68 -10.56 -6.13 -9.78
N VAL A 69 -11.62 -6.75 -10.30
CA VAL A 69 -13.05 -6.40 -10.30
C VAL A 69 -13.94 -7.61 -9.91
N ALA A 70 -13.42 -8.81 -9.65
CA ALA A 70 -14.15 -9.84 -8.92
C ALA A 70 -13.78 -9.66 -7.44
N TRP A 71 -14.68 -9.32 -6.50
CA TRP A 71 -15.72 -10.21 -6.01
C TRP A 71 -16.78 -9.42 -5.24
N GLY A 72 -18.06 -9.81 -5.41
CA GLY A 72 -19.15 -9.43 -4.50
C GLY A 72 -20.51 -9.14 -5.14
N ASN A 73 -20.63 -8.99 -6.47
CA ASN A 73 -21.92 -8.67 -7.10
C ASN A 73 -22.37 -9.76 -8.08
N PRO A 74 -23.45 -10.52 -7.78
CA PRO A 74 -24.00 -11.56 -8.66
C PRO A 74 -24.38 -11.05 -10.08
N LEU A 75 -24.51 -9.74 -10.27
CA LEU A 75 -24.76 -9.12 -11.57
C LEU A 75 -23.51 -9.04 -12.46
N LEU A 76 -22.30 -9.01 -11.90
CA LEU A 76 -21.04 -8.94 -12.65
C LEU A 76 -20.60 -10.32 -13.17
N GLU A 77 -20.82 -11.38 -12.39
CA GLU A 77 -20.58 -12.78 -12.82
C GLU A 77 -21.43 -13.18 -14.04
N PHE A 78 -22.63 -12.60 -14.19
CA PHE A 78 -23.49 -12.87 -15.34
C PHE A 78 -23.09 -12.06 -16.59
N GLY A 79 -22.34 -10.97 -16.41
CA GLY A 79 -21.89 -10.09 -17.49
C GLY A 79 -20.54 -10.49 -18.10
N SER A 80 -19.60 -10.98 -17.28
CA SER A 80 -18.25 -11.37 -17.72
C SER A 80 -18.26 -12.47 -18.78
N GLY A 81 -19.10 -13.50 -18.61
CA GLY A 81 -19.25 -14.59 -19.58
C GLY A 81 -19.78 -14.18 -20.97
N VAL A 82 -20.33 -12.97 -21.13
CA VAL A 82 -20.77 -12.42 -22.42
C VAL A 82 -19.75 -11.45 -23.02
N ALA A 83 -18.95 -10.79 -22.18
CA ALA A 83 -17.94 -9.82 -22.58
C ALA A 83 -16.74 -10.48 -23.30
N ASP A 84 -16.30 -11.65 -22.82
CA ASP A 84 -15.14 -12.40 -23.36
C ASP A 84 -15.30 -12.82 -24.82
N TYR A 85 -16.53 -12.87 -25.33
CA TYR A 85 -16.79 -13.28 -26.71
C TYR A 85 -17.03 -12.11 -27.68
N LEU A 86 -17.32 -10.91 -27.17
CA LEU A 86 -17.88 -9.82 -27.97
C LEU A 86 -17.08 -8.52 -27.97
N LEU A 87 -16.19 -8.32 -26.99
CA LEU A 87 -15.45 -7.06 -26.86
C LEU A 87 -13.96 -7.28 -27.13
N PRO A 88 -13.33 -6.46 -27.99
CA PRO A 88 -11.88 -6.48 -28.17
C PRO A 88 -11.15 -6.13 -26.88
N ASP A 89 -10.02 -6.79 -26.62
CA ASP A 89 -9.21 -6.67 -25.38
C ASP A 89 -8.97 -5.21 -24.96
N GLY A 90 -8.65 -4.31 -25.89
CA GLY A 90 -8.40 -2.90 -25.59
C GLY A 90 -9.62 -2.08 -25.14
N LEU A 91 -10.84 -2.58 -25.37
CA LEU A 91 -12.09 -2.00 -24.87
C LEU A 91 -12.43 -2.58 -23.49
N GLN A 92 -12.11 -3.85 -23.24
CA GLN A 92 -12.17 -4.48 -21.92
C GLN A 92 -11.23 -3.78 -20.93
N THR A 93 -9.97 -3.52 -21.30
CA THR A 93 -9.03 -2.77 -20.43
C THR A 93 -9.53 -1.37 -20.11
N ARG A 94 -10.18 -0.68 -21.06
CA ARG A 94 -10.76 0.65 -20.84
C ARG A 94 -12.02 0.64 -19.98
N ILE A 95 -12.85 -0.40 -20.10
CA ILE A 95 -14.04 -0.59 -19.27
C ILE A 95 -13.64 -1.03 -17.85
N GLY A 96 -12.65 -1.91 -17.70
CA GLY A 96 -12.05 -2.30 -16.43
C GLY A 96 -11.36 -1.11 -15.74
N ALA A 97 -10.62 -0.30 -16.50
CA ALA A 97 -10.03 0.95 -16.00
C ALA A 97 -11.10 1.96 -15.60
N TRP A 98 -12.18 2.12 -16.39
CA TRP A 98 -13.30 2.97 -16.02
C TRP A 98 -14.06 2.45 -14.79
N LEU A 99 -14.20 1.12 -14.61
CA LEU A 99 -14.80 0.52 -13.43
C LEU A 99 -13.93 0.74 -12.18
N LEU A 100 -12.60 0.55 -12.27
CA LEU A 100 -11.67 0.83 -11.18
C LEU A 100 -11.65 2.32 -10.78
N THR A 101 -11.83 3.23 -11.73
CA THR A 101 -11.89 4.68 -11.47
C THR A 101 -13.28 5.16 -11.03
N ASN A 102 -14.35 4.45 -11.40
CA ASN A 102 -15.71 5.00 -11.36
C ASN A 102 -16.76 4.09 -10.68
N THR A 103 -16.36 2.95 -10.13
CA THR A 103 -17.21 2.11 -9.26
C THR A 103 -16.55 1.86 -7.91
N ASP A 104 -17.39 1.74 -6.88
CA ASP A 104 -17.06 1.41 -5.48
C ASP A 104 -16.42 -0.01 -5.30
N THR A 105 -15.78 -0.56 -6.33
CA THR A 105 -15.20 -1.91 -6.32
C THR A 105 -13.74 -1.80 -5.86
N ASP A 106 -13.57 -1.90 -4.55
CA ASP A 106 -12.31 -1.69 -3.84
C ASP A 106 -11.31 -2.83 -4.10
N ALA A 107 -10.31 -2.58 -4.95
CA ALA A 107 -9.31 -3.58 -5.36
C ALA A 107 -8.32 -4.04 -4.26
N PHE A 108 -8.42 -3.53 -3.02
CA PHE A 108 -7.46 -3.78 -1.94
C PHE A 108 -8.09 -3.96 -0.55
N ARG A 109 -9.31 -4.52 -0.48
CA ARG A 109 -10.09 -4.63 0.78
C ARG A 109 -10.44 -6.06 1.18
N THR A 110 -9.51 -6.99 1.03
CA THR A 110 -9.69 -8.30 1.67
C THR A 110 -9.88 -8.12 3.19
N PRO A 111 -11.02 -8.56 3.77
CA PRO A 111 -11.26 -8.46 5.20
C PRO A 111 -10.31 -9.38 5.96
N ALA A 112 -9.94 -9.02 7.19
CA ALA A 112 -9.08 -9.87 8.01
C ALA A 112 -9.65 -11.28 8.25
N THR A 113 -10.98 -11.44 8.19
CA THR A 113 -11.66 -12.75 8.32
C THR A 113 -11.34 -13.72 7.18
N TYR A 114 -10.95 -13.23 6.00
CA TYR A 114 -10.53 -14.07 4.88
C TYR A 114 -9.44 -15.07 5.29
N TYR A 115 -8.41 -14.58 5.98
CA TYR A 115 -7.27 -15.41 6.38
C TYR A 115 -7.70 -16.51 7.34
N GLU A 116 -8.58 -16.21 8.30
CA GLU A 116 -9.13 -17.22 9.22
C GLU A 116 -10.01 -18.24 8.48
N GLU A 117 -10.86 -17.79 7.55
CA GLU A 117 -11.77 -18.63 6.76
C GLU A 117 -11.00 -19.60 5.85
N GLU A 118 -9.90 -19.15 5.25
CA GLU A 118 -9.02 -19.95 4.41
C GLU A 118 -7.96 -20.74 5.21
N GLY A 119 -7.93 -20.59 6.54
CA GLY A 119 -6.98 -21.27 7.41
C GLY A 119 -5.53 -20.83 7.22
N ILE A 120 -5.33 -19.58 6.81
CA ILE A 120 -4.04 -18.93 6.60
C ILE A 120 -3.65 -18.17 7.88
N GLU A 121 -2.49 -18.51 8.44
CA GLU A 121 -1.94 -17.79 9.60
C GLU A 121 -1.33 -16.46 9.15
N THR A 122 -1.54 -15.41 9.94
CA THR A 122 -0.91 -14.10 9.76
C THR A 122 -0.02 -13.74 10.95
N LEU A 123 0.89 -12.79 10.76
CA LEU A 123 1.73 -12.26 11.83
C LEU A 123 0.94 -11.58 12.97
N PHE A 124 -0.35 -11.33 12.78
CA PHE A 124 -1.24 -10.75 13.79
C PHE A 124 -1.82 -11.82 14.74
N ASP A 125 -1.79 -13.09 14.34
CA ASP A 125 -2.47 -14.16 15.07
C ASP A 125 -1.80 -14.44 16.41
N GLY A 126 -2.64 -14.67 17.43
CA GLY A 126 -2.18 -15.00 18.79
C GLY A 126 -1.45 -13.86 19.51
N ARG A 127 -1.55 -12.61 19.02
CA ARG A 127 -0.87 -11.43 19.58
C ARG A 127 -1.85 -10.29 19.83
N GLU A 128 -1.56 -9.47 20.83
CA GLU A 128 -2.21 -8.17 20.95
C GLU A 128 -1.64 -7.23 19.88
N ALA A 129 -2.31 -7.12 18.74
CA ALA A 129 -1.80 -6.38 17.59
C ALA A 129 -2.77 -5.30 17.07
N THR A 130 -2.23 -4.30 16.38
CA THR A 130 -3.03 -3.33 15.61
C THR A 130 -2.49 -3.18 14.20
N ALA A 131 -3.38 -3.33 13.21
CA ALA A 131 -3.11 -3.10 11.81
C ALA A 131 -3.68 -1.72 11.40
N ILE A 132 -2.85 -0.89 10.76
CA ILE A 132 -3.18 0.48 10.38
C ILE A 132 -2.92 0.63 8.89
N GLY A 133 -3.97 0.49 8.09
CA GLY A 133 -3.90 0.71 6.63
C GLY A 133 -3.24 -0.40 5.85
N VAL A 134 -3.04 -1.57 6.44
CA VAL A 134 -2.37 -2.69 5.78
C VAL A 134 -3.19 -3.15 4.58
N PRO A 135 -2.63 -3.14 3.35
CA PRO A 135 -3.36 -3.56 2.16
C PRO A 135 -3.85 -5.00 2.30
N ASN A 136 -5.08 -5.26 1.85
CA ASN A 136 -5.71 -6.59 1.94
C ASN A 136 -5.80 -7.18 3.36
N TYR A 137 -5.79 -6.33 4.41
CA TYR A 137 -6.03 -6.75 5.79
C TYR A 137 -6.96 -5.75 6.51
N VAL A 138 -8.23 -5.75 6.11
CA VAL A 138 -9.23 -4.81 6.66
C VAL A 138 -9.86 -5.36 7.94
N VAL A 139 -9.49 -4.78 9.08
CA VAL A 139 -9.99 -5.19 10.41
C VAL A 139 -11.44 -4.77 10.65
N ASP A 140 -11.84 -3.61 10.12
CA ASP A 140 -13.21 -3.09 10.22
C ASP A 140 -13.69 -2.70 8.82
N PRO A 141 -14.41 -3.61 8.12
CA PRO A 141 -14.92 -3.37 6.77
C PRO A 141 -15.88 -2.20 6.66
N ASP A 142 -16.59 -1.87 7.74
CA ASP A 142 -17.54 -0.76 7.80
C ASP A 142 -16.84 0.58 8.05
N SER A 143 -15.56 0.57 8.41
CA SER A 143 -14.75 1.78 8.53
C SER A 143 -14.25 2.24 7.15
N GLU A 144 -14.56 3.49 6.82
CA GLU A 144 -13.90 4.17 5.70
C GLU A 144 -12.50 4.60 6.13
N ASP A 145 -11.48 4.12 5.42
CA ASP A 145 -10.12 4.56 5.63
C ASP A 145 -9.88 5.92 4.96
N ARG A 146 -9.09 6.79 5.59
CA ARG A 146 -8.85 8.16 5.11
C ARG A 146 -8.12 8.18 3.77
N GLU A 147 -7.22 7.22 3.54
CA GLU A 147 -6.55 7.01 2.26
C GLU A 147 -7.54 6.66 1.14
N HIS A 148 -8.51 5.81 1.42
CA HIS A 148 -9.53 5.44 0.45
C HIS A 148 -10.46 6.64 0.13
N ASN A 149 -10.84 7.40 1.15
CA ASN A 149 -11.60 8.65 0.97
C ASN A 149 -10.81 9.68 0.16
N LEU A 150 -9.50 9.76 0.41
CA LEU A 150 -8.62 10.61 -0.37
C LEU A 150 -8.63 10.17 -1.83
N ARG A 151 -8.32 8.90 -2.14
CA ARG A 151 -8.27 8.36 -3.51
C ARG A 151 -9.55 8.64 -4.30
N ARG A 152 -10.73 8.45 -3.70
CA ARG A 152 -12.03 8.78 -4.34
C ARG A 152 -12.21 10.27 -4.63
N SER A 153 -11.54 11.13 -3.87
CA SER A 153 -11.63 12.59 -3.96
C SER A 153 -10.52 13.25 -4.76
N LEU A 154 -9.54 12.50 -5.27
CA LEU A 154 -8.37 13.07 -5.97
C LEU A 154 -8.74 13.64 -7.35
N GLY A 155 -9.75 13.11 -8.03
CA GLY A 155 -10.25 13.69 -9.28
C GLY A 155 -9.13 13.93 -10.30
N ASP A 156 -8.97 15.19 -10.73
CA ASP A 156 -7.95 15.63 -11.68
C ASP A 156 -6.52 15.70 -11.11
N LEU A 157 -6.36 15.50 -9.80
CA LEU A 157 -5.04 15.42 -9.15
C LEU A 157 -4.35 14.06 -9.37
N PHE A 158 -5.06 13.02 -9.78
CA PHE A 158 -4.50 11.68 -9.98
C PHE A 158 -5.20 10.95 -11.14
N GLU A 159 -4.89 11.37 -12.37
CA GLU A 159 -5.47 10.80 -13.58
C GLU A 159 -4.50 9.80 -14.22
N ARG A 160 -5.03 8.66 -14.65
CA ARG A 160 -4.24 7.66 -15.37
C ARG A 160 -3.90 8.16 -16.76
N ASP A 161 -2.61 8.15 -17.08
CA ASP A 161 -2.08 8.51 -18.40
C ASP A 161 -1.03 7.48 -18.82
N SER A 162 -1.36 6.66 -19.81
CA SER A 162 -0.46 5.63 -20.34
C SER A 162 0.74 6.19 -21.11
N GLU A 163 0.71 7.47 -21.48
CA GLU A 163 1.83 8.15 -22.14
C GLU A 163 2.80 8.78 -21.13
N ALA A 164 2.37 8.99 -19.88
CA ALA A 164 3.23 9.48 -18.81
C ALA A 164 4.15 8.37 -18.28
N THR A 165 5.41 8.71 -18.00
CA THR A 165 6.42 7.74 -17.51
C THR A 165 5.99 7.08 -16.21
N GLY A 166 5.38 7.84 -15.29
CA GLY A 166 4.84 7.32 -14.03
C GLY A 166 3.43 6.71 -14.14
N GLY A 167 2.86 6.63 -15.35
CA GLY A 167 1.52 6.09 -15.58
C GLY A 167 0.36 7.00 -15.14
N HIS A 168 0.67 8.15 -14.52
CA HIS A 168 -0.31 9.12 -14.05
C HIS A 168 0.14 10.56 -14.31
N THR A 169 -0.85 11.45 -14.44
CA THR A 169 -0.67 12.89 -14.49
C THR A 169 -1.53 13.57 -13.42
N SER A 170 -1.12 14.76 -13.02
CA SER A 170 -1.85 15.59 -12.07
C SER A 170 -2.05 16.99 -12.62
N ALA A 171 -3.24 17.56 -12.44
CA ALA A 171 -3.50 18.97 -12.71
C ALA A 171 -2.68 19.91 -11.80
N ASP A 172 -2.35 19.47 -10.58
CA ASP A 172 -1.46 20.17 -9.65
C ASP A 172 -0.63 19.14 -8.83
N PRO A 173 0.59 18.81 -9.29
CA PRO A 173 1.48 17.89 -8.59
C PRO A 173 1.83 18.30 -7.16
N TYR A 174 1.82 19.60 -6.83
CA TYR A 174 2.13 20.08 -5.49
C TYR A 174 0.94 19.93 -4.55
N GLU A 175 -0.28 20.21 -5.01
CA GLU A 175 -1.47 19.89 -4.21
C GLU A 175 -1.58 18.38 -3.98
N PHE A 176 -1.33 17.57 -5.02
CA PHE A 176 -1.33 16.11 -4.91
C PHE A 176 -0.30 15.60 -3.89
N TYR A 177 0.91 16.18 -3.91
CA TYR A 177 1.95 15.91 -2.91
C TYR A 177 1.46 16.15 -1.48
N GLU A 178 0.89 17.32 -1.19
CA GLU A 178 0.41 17.68 0.16
C GLU A 178 -0.64 16.69 0.67
N ARG A 179 -1.53 16.22 -0.23
CA ARG A 179 -2.53 15.21 0.11
C ARG A 179 -1.91 13.85 0.47
N CYS A 180 -0.92 13.42 -0.29
CA CYS A 180 -0.22 12.17 -0.05
C CYS A 180 0.58 12.24 1.27
N MET A 181 1.22 13.37 1.55
CA MET A 181 1.95 13.59 2.80
C MET A 181 1.02 13.68 4.02
N GLU A 182 -0.15 14.33 3.89
CA GLU A 182 -1.19 14.31 4.95
C GLU A 182 -1.61 12.88 5.30
N MET A 183 -1.79 12.04 4.29
CA MET A 183 -2.12 10.63 4.48
C MET A 183 -0.99 9.88 5.21
N ALA A 184 0.26 10.01 4.76
CA ALA A 184 1.40 9.39 5.41
C ALA A 184 1.53 9.83 6.88
N MET A 185 1.38 11.14 7.14
CA MET A 185 1.40 11.71 8.48
C MET A 185 0.33 11.08 9.38
N VAL A 186 -0.91 10.91 8.88
CA VAL A 186 -1.99 10.27 9.65
C VAL A 186 -1.65 8.81 9.98
N ARG A 187 -1.08 8.05 9.06
CA ARG A 187 -0.67 6.65 9.29
C ARG A 187 0.38 6.57 10.39
N VAL A 188 1.42 7.39 10.29
CA VAL A 188 2.49 7.45 11.27
C VAL A 188 1.97 7.91 12.64
N ALA A 189 1.12 8.94 12.68
CA ALA A 189 0.50 9.40 13.94
C ALA A 189 -0.33 8.29 14.62
N ARG A 190 -1.05 7.47 13.84
CA ARG A 190 -1.77 6.30 14.39
C ARG A 190 -0.80 5.23 14.89
N ALA A 191 0.29 4.96 14.18
CA ALA A 191 1.34 4.02 14.63
C ALA A 191 1.92 4.46 15.97
N ARG A 192 2.33 5.74 16.07
CA ARG A 192 2.81 6.37 17.31
C ARG A 192 1.79 6.25 18.44
N ARG A 193 0.50 6.48 18.14
CA ARG A 193 -0.57 6.32 19.14
C ARG A 193 -0.72 4.87 19.60
N GLY A 194 -0.56 3.91 18.70
CA GLY A 194 -0.55 2.47 18.99
C GLY A 194 0.58 2.11 19.94
N LEU A 195 1.81 2.50 19.59
CA LEU A 195 3.02 2.29 20.38
C LEU A 195 2.90 2.90 21.79
N ARG A 196 2.65 4.22 21.88
CA ARG A 196 2.49 4.93 23.16
C ARG A 196 1.32 4.44 24.00
N GLY A 197 0.40 3.68 23.41
CA GLY A 197 -0.69 3.05 24.14
C GLY A 197 -0.23 1.95 25.07
N GLY A 198 0.91 1.29 24.79
CA GLY A 198 1.47 0.22 25.61
C GLY A 198 0.58 -1.02 25.73
N ARG A 199 -0.37 -1.20 24.82
CA ARG A 199 -1.35 -2.30 24.82
C ARG A 199 -1.04 -3.39 23.81
N TYR A 200 -0.22 -3.09 22.81
CA TYR A 200 0.03 -4.00 21.71
C TYR A 200 1.46 -4.54 21.79
N GLU A 201 1.61 -5.81 21.47
CA GLU A 201 2.88 -6.47 21.21
C GLU A 201 3.38 -6.16 19.80
N LEU A 202 2.45 -5.87 18.87
CA LEU A 202 2.72 -5.55 17.47
C LEU A 202 1.90 -4.34 17.00
N VAL A 203 2.58 -3.36 16.42
CA VAL A 203 1.95 -2.25 15.69
C VAL A 203 2.41 -2.34 14.24
N PHE A 204 1.50 -2.67 13.32
CA PHE A 204 1.80 -2.70 11.89
C PHE A 204 1.08 -1.53 11.22
N ALA A 205 1.83 -0.57 10.72
CA ALA A 205 1.30 0.56 9.95
C ALA A 205 1.83 0.54 8.53
N TYR A 206 1.04 1.04 7.60
CA TYR A 206 1.39 1.13 6.18
C TYR A 206 1.08 2.52 5.64
N THR A 207 1.91 3.00 4.71
CA THR A 207 1.61 4.16 3.88
C THR A 207 2.03 3.96 2.44
N SER A 208 1.17 4.39 1.51
CA SER A 208 1.42 4.46 0.07
C SER A 208 1.93 5.83 -0.40
N GLY A 209 2.33 6.72 0.53
CA GLY A 209 2.65 8.11 0.22
C GLY A 209 3.72 8.27 -0.86
N LEU A 210 4.85 7.56 -0.75
CA LEU A 210 5.94 7.64 -1.71
C LEU A 210 5.57 7.05 -3.07
N ASP A 211 4.87 5.91 -3.10
CA ASP A 211 4.38 5.28 -4.34
C ASP A 211 3.47 6.22 -5.14
N LEU A 212 2.45 6.77 -4.48
CA LEU A 212 1.52 7.71 -5.12
C LEU A 212 2.24 8.94 -5.66
N ILE A 213 3.14 9.53 -4.86
CA ILE A 213 3.95 10.69 -5.26
C ILE A 213 4.84 10.33 -6.46
N GLY A 214 5.49 9.16 -6.45
CA GLY A 214 6.35 8.68 -7.53
C GLY A 214 5.65 8.59 -8.88
N HIS A 215 4.39 8.14 -8.88
CA HIS A 215 3.57 8.06 -10.10
C HIS A 215 3.31 9.41 -10.78
N VAL A 216 3.28 10.51 -10.03
CA VAL A 216 2.98 11.86 -10.55
C VAL A 216 4.24 12.70 -10.74
N THR A 217 5.25 12.51 -9.90
CA THR A 217 6.36 13.44 -9.77
C THR A 217 7.63 12.99 -10.50
N TYR A 218 7.55 12.02 -11.42
CA TYR A 218 8.69 11.47 -12.16
C TYR A 218 9.65 12.55 -12.71
N ASP A 219 9.10 13.60 -13.31
CA ASP A 219 9.87 14.73 -13.89
C ASP A 219 10.13 15.89 -12.89
N LEU A 220 9.83 15.70 -11.61
CA LEU A 220 9.95 16.67 -10.52
C LEU A 220 10.86 16.14 -9.40
N PRO A 221 12.18 15.99 -9.65
CA PRO A 221 13.10 15.33 -8.72
C PRO A 221 13.24 16.06 -7.37
N ASP A 222 13.03 17.37 -7.31
CA ASP A 222 13.06 18.12 -6.05
C ASP A 222 11.83 17.81 -5.18
N LEU A 223 10.67 17.55 -5.79
CA LEU A 223 9.45 17.19 -5.07
C LEU A 223 9.51 15.72 -4.60
N GLN A 224 10.10 14.83 -5.40
CA GLN A 224 10.43 13.47 -4.96
C GLN A 224 11.37 13.49 -3.76
N ARG A 225 12.46 14.27 -3.82
CA ARG A 225 13.40 14.37 -2.70
C ARG A 225 12.73 14.89 -1.44
N ALA A 226 11.89 15.92 -1.56
CA ALA A 226 11.11 16.44 -0.43
C ALA A 226 10.22 15.36 0.23
N ALA A 227 9.62 14.48 -0.58
CA ALA A 227 8.83 13.36 -0.06
C ALA A 227 9.67 12.41 0.81
N TYR A 228 10.88 12.08 0.36
CA TYR A 228 11.79 11.21 1.10
C TYR A 228 12.29 11.89 2.38
N ASP A 229 12.63 13.18 2.31
CA ASP A 229 13.04 13.98 3.47
C ASP A 229 11.93 13.99 4.55
N GLU A 230 10.68 14.22 4.17
CA GLU A 230 9.55 14.26 5.12
C GLU A 230 9.19 12.87 5.66
N ILE A 231 9.24 11.82 4.84
CA ILE A 231 9.01 10.44 5.31
C ILE A 231 10.11 10.02 6.29
N ASP A 232 11.37 10.40 6.06
CA ASP A 232 12.45 10.19 7.03
C ASP A 232 12.15 10.88 8.36
N GLU A 233 11.70 12.14 8.32
CA GLU A 233 11.32 12.88 9.53
C GLU A 233 10.19 12.16 10.29
N PHE A 234 9.14 11.72 9.58
CA PHE A 234 8.02 11.00 10.20
C PHE A 234 8.45 9.68 10.84
N VAL A 235 9.32 8.91 10.17
CA VAL A 235 9.89 7.69 10.73
C VAL A 235 10.79 8.01 11.93
N GLY A 236 11.55 9.10 11.88
CA GLY A 236 12.35 9.61 12.99
C GLY A 236 11.50 9.97 14.21
N GLU A 237 10.35 10.61 14.01
CA GLU A 237 9.40 10.90 15.09
C GLU A 237 8.82 9.63 15.73
N LEU A 238 8.53 8.61 14.92
CA LEU A 238 8.08 7.31 15.41
C LEU A 238 9.20 6.59 16.17
N ARG A 239 10.43 6.61 15.64
CA ARG A 239 11.61 6.07 16.32
C ARG A 239 11.85 6.75 17.66
N GLY A 240 11.63 8.06 17.74
CA GLY A 240 11.75 8.84 18.98
C GLY A 240 10.75 8.47 20.08
N ASP A 241 9.71 7.70 19.74
CA ASP A 241 8.71 7.21 20.69
C ASP A 241 9.01 5.82 21.27
N LEU A 242 10.04 5.12 20.76
CA LEU A 242 10.42 3.78 21.21
C LEU A 242 11.09 3.80 22.59
N ASP A 243 10.72 2.86 23.46
CA ASP A 243 11.44 2.57 24.69
C ASP A 243 12.63 1.61 24.44
N GLU A 244 13.53 1.44 25.43
CA GLU A 244 14.73 0.57 25.32
C GLU A 244 14.46 -0.89 24.91
N GLY A 245 13.22 -1.36 25.08
CA GLY A 245 12.82 -2.74 24.75
C GLY A 245 11.91 -2.85 23.53
N ASP A 246 11.71 -1.77 22.77
CA ASP A 246 10.89 -1.78 21.55
C ASP A 246 11.78 -1.84 20.30
N GLU A 247 11.22 -2.33 19.20
CA GLU A 247 11.92 -2.45 17.92
C GLU A 247 11.12 -1.78 16.80
N LEU A 248 11.80 -1.10 15.89
CA LEU A 248 11.21 -0.54 14.67
C LEU A 248 11.80 -1.23 13.45
N LEU A 249 10.92 -1.73 12.59
CA LEU A 249 11.25 -2.39 11.34
C LEU A 249 10.54 -1.68 10.17
N PRO A 250 11.25 -0.83 9.41
CA PRO A 250 10.80 -0.36 8.12
C PRO A 250 10.80 -1.51 7.13
N VAL A 251 9.67 -1.70 6.43
CA VAL A 251 9.51 -2.71 5.40
C VAL A 251 9.05 -2.01 4.14
N SER A 252 9.67 -2.35 3.01
CA SER A 252 9.30 -1.80 1.72
C SER A 252 9.58 -2.81 0.61
N TYR A 253 9.02 -2.54 -0.55
CA TYR A 253 9.38 -3.13 -1.83
C TYR A 253 9.49 -2.00 -2.86
N THR A 254 10.23 -2.25 -3.93
CA THR A 254 10.29 -1.37 -5.09
C THR A 254 10.30 -2.21 -6.36
N HIS A 255 9.94 -1.61 -7.49
CA HIS A 255 10.16 -2.17 -8.80
C HIS A 255 11.64 -2.00 -9.17
N LEU A 256 12.28 -3.06 -9.69
CA LEU A 256 13.64 -3.01 -10.26
C LEU A 256 13.60 -2.70 -11.76
#